data_AF-A0AAW8B9I4-F1
#
_entry.id   AF-A0AAW8B9I4-F1
#
_cell.length_a   1.000
_cell.length_b   1.000
_cell.length_c   1.000
_cell.angle_alpha   90.00
_cell.angle_beta   90.00
_cell.angle_gamma   90.00
#
_symmetry.space_group_name_H-M   'P 1'
#
loop_
_entity.id
_entity.type
_entity.pdbx_description
1 polymer ?
#
loop_
_entity_poly.entity_id
_entity_poly.type
_entity_poly.pdbx_seq_one_letter_code
_entity_poly.pdbx_strand_id
1 'polypeptide(L)'
;MKAGLVISALVWLMLSGCAQVQPQGPTSQQAESPAVSGESPPVESVSPPDQVCPLPPPCTLAEPVECPPPKVIEKVVYKTPPPAKTGGELNLPIIGEVEDVMVEPPGMILEARIDTGAESSSMHAENIHMVERDGISYVRFTVLDPKTNKQVEMERKRQRTVRIKRQTGDFERRYVIKLWLSMGNIKEMVEVTLTDRSDFEFPLLIGRNLLTDTAIVDVSRKHTLK
;
A
#
# COMPACT_ATOMS: atom_id res chain seq x y z
N MET A 1 -56.63 -26.38 29.33
CA MET A 1 -56.89 -27.84 29.17
C MET A 1 -56.07 -28.30 27.99
N LYS A 2 -55.09 -29.22 27.99
CA LYS A 2 -54.36 -30.10 28.94
C LYS A 2 -52.93 -30.22 28.34
N ALA A 3 -51.85 -30.08 29.14
CA ALA A 3 -50.90 -31.14 29.60
C ALA A 3 -50.06 -31.80 28.48
N GLY A 4 -48.76 -32.13 28.57
CA GLY A 4 -47.66 -32.15 29.57
C GLY A 4 -46.34 -32.43 28.79
N LEU A 5 -45.11 -32.10 29.24
CA LEU A 5 -44.29 -32.71 30.31
C LEU A 5 -44.09 -34.24 30.07
N VAL A 6 -42.91 -34.90 30.07
CA VAL A 6 -41.63 -34.79 30.80
C VAL A 6 -40.57 -35.80 30.23
N ILE A 7 -39.30 -35.71 30.68
CA ILE A 7 -38.27 -36.79 30.94
C ILE A 7 -37.56 -37.38 29.69
N SER A 8 -36.22 -37.49 29.58
CA SER A 8 -35.30 -38.17 30.50
C SER A 8 -33.84 -37.74 30.33
N ALA A 9 -33.15 -37.67 31.47
CA ALA A 9 -31.70 -37.63 31.59
C ALA A 9 -31.09 -39.01 31.26
N LEU A 10 -29.89 -39.04 30.68
CA LEU A 10 -28.93 -40.11 30.98
C LEU A 10 -27.51 -39.56 30.95
N VAL A 11 -26.95 -39.52 32.16
CA VAL A 11 -25.54 -39.40 32.50
C VAL A 11 -24.83 -40.68 32.08
N TRP A 12 -23.68 -40.59 31.41
CA TRP A 12 -22.63 -41.61 31.53
C TRP A 12 -21.26 -40.93 31.58
N LEU A 13 -20.67 -41.05 32.76
CA LEU A 13 -19.32 -40.70 33.17
C LEU A 13 -18.43 -41.93 32.89
N MET A 14 -17.23 -41.77 32.31
CA MET A 14 -15.98 -42.37 32.83
C MET A 14 -14.74 -42.03 31.95
N LEU A 15 -13.82 -41.34 32.61
CA LEU A 15 -12.35 -41.49 32.71
C LEU A 15 -11.39 -41.55 31.49
N SER A 16 -10.40 -40.65 31.61
CA SER A 16 -8.94 -40.84 31.49
C SER A 16 -8.27 -40.75 30.13
N GLY A 17 -7.48 -39.68 29.97
CA GLY A 17 -6.42 -39.54 28.98
C GLY A 17 -5.69 -38.21 29.13
N CYS A 18 -4.68 -38.16 30.00
CA CYS A 18 -3.74 -37.05 30.11
C CYS A 18 -2.82 -36.99 28.88
N ALA A 19 -2.76 -35.86 28.19
CA ALA A 19 -1.61 -35.47 27.37
C ALA A 19 -1.56 -33.93 27.32
N GLN A 20 -0.68 -33.35 28.13
CA GLN A 20 -0.35 -31.92 28.08
C GLN A 20 0.44 -31.63 26.80
N VAL A 21 -0.17 -30.88 25.89
CA VAL A 21 0.54 -30.25 24.77
C VAL A 21 0.83 -28.81 25.21
N GLN A 22 2.10 -28.52 25.49
CA GLN A 22 2.57 -27.16 25.73
C GLN A 22 2.81 -26.45 24.38
N PRO A 23 2.45 -25.15 24.26
CA PRO A 23 2.71 -24.36 23.07
C PRO A 23 4.18 -23.91 23.01
N GLN A 24 4.85 -24.20 21.89
CA GLN A 24 6.17 -23.64 21.60
C GLN A 24 6.03 -22.21 21.05
N GLY A 25 6.63 -21.27 21.77
CA GLY A 25 6.72 -19.86 21.39
C GLY A 25 7.73 -19.62 20.25
N PRO A 26 7.73 -18.39 19.69
CA PRO A 26 8.46 -18.08 18.47
C PRO A 26 9.97 -17.97 18.72
N THR A 27 10.72 -18.58 17.80
CA THR A 27 12.16 -18.47 17.66
C THR A 27 12.57 -17.03 17.35
N SER A 28 13.18 -16.36 18.33
CA SER A 28 14.00 -15.15 18.13
C SER A 28 15.45 -15.59 17.90
N GLN A 29 15.98 -15.39 16.69
CA GLN A 29 17.42 -15.44 16.45
C GLN A 29 17.99 -14.03 16.63
N GLN A 30 18.57 -13.78 17.80
CA GLN A 30 19.56 -12.73 18.02
C GLN A 30 20.94 -13.30 17.69
N ALA A 31 21.69 -12.60 16.84
CA ALA A 31 23.10 -12.90 16.59
C ALA A 31 23.92 -12.26 17.72
N GLU A 32 24.49 -13.08 18.58
CA GLU A 32 25.45 -12.69 19.61
C GLU A 32 26.82 -13.29 19.24
N SER A 33 27.82 -12.44 19.12
CA SER A 33 29.21 -12.78 18.76
C SER A 33 29.97 -13.30 19.97
N PRO A 34 30.66 -14.46 19.90
CA PRO A 34 31.55 -14.88 20.98
C PRO A 34 32.99 -14.40 20.72
N ALA A 35 33.53 -13.68 21.70
CA ALA A 35 34.97 -13.50 21.87
C ALA A 35 35.59 -14.84 22.32
N VAL A 36 36.63 -15.30 21.62
CA VAL A 36 37.40 -16.48 22.01
C VAL A 36 38.86 -16.07 22.21
N SER A 37 39.26 -16.07 23.48
CA SER A 37 40.64 -16.11 23.94
C SER A 37 41.17 -17.54 23.84
N GLY A 38 42.30 -17.74 23.16
CA GLY A 38 42.97 -19.02 23.05
C GLY A 38 44.47 -18.84 22.91
N GLU A 39 45.19 -19.22 23.96
CA GLU A 39 46.64 -19.20 24.13
C GLU A 39 47.33 -20.15 23.12
N SER A 40 48.44 -19.70 22.53
CA SER A 40 49.22 -20.46 21.52
C SER A 40 50.40 -21.22 22.14
N PRO A 41 50.70 -22.46 21.71
CA PRO A 41 51.89 -23.21 22.12
C PRO A 41 53.14 -22.73 21.35
N PRO A 42 54.36 -23.02 21.85
CA PRO A 42 55.58 -22.49 21.27
C PRO A 42 56.01 -23.32 20.06
N VAL A 43 56.39 -22.66 18.97
CA VAL A 43 57.03 -23.32 17.83
C VAL A 43 58.44 -22.80 17.65
N GLU A 44 59.32 -23.78 17.77
CA GLU A 44 60.77 -23.87 17.63
C GLU A 44 61.38 -22.97 16.54
N SER A 45 62.44 -22.26 16.94
CA SER A 45 63.20 -21.32 16.13
C SER A 45 64.13 -22.03 15.14
N VAL A 46 63.86 -21.89 13.85
CA VAL A 46 64.84 -22.15 12.79
C VAL A 46 65.18 -20.80 12.17
N SER A 47 66.39 -20.29 12.42
CA SER A 47 66.91 -19.04 11.86
C SER A 47 67.47 -19.26 10.44
N PRO A 48 66.94 -18.62 9.40
CA PRO A 48 67.60 -18.54 8.09
C PRO A 48 68.74 -17.52 8.13
N PRO A 49 69.74 -17.64 7.23
CA PRO A 49 70.96 -16.83 7.26
C PRO A 49 70.71 -15.37 6.91
N ASP A 50 71.55 -14.49 7.45
CA ASP A 50 71.56 -13.04 7.24
C ASP A 50 71.65 -12.67 5.76
N GLN A 51 70.49 -12.56 5.09
CA GLN A 51 70.39 -11.81 3.85
C GLN A 51 70.21 -10.34 4.19
N VAL A 52 71.29 -9.58 4.05
CA VAL A 52 71.23 -8.12 4.08
C VAL A 52 70.39 -7.66 2.89
N CYS A 53 69.16 -7.23 3.14
CA CYS A 53 68.32 -6.59 2.15
C CYS A 53 68.97 -5.27 1.70
N PRO A 54 69.09 -4.99 0.38
CA PRO A 54 69.51 -3.67 -0.07
C PRO A 54 68.45 -2.62 0.32
N LEU A 55 68.90 -1.47 0.81
CA LEU A 55 68.03 -0.35 1.17
C LEU A 55 67.22 0.11 -0.06
N PRO A 56 65.91 0.33 0.08
CA PRO A 56 65.10 0.87 -1.00
C PRO A 56 65.57 2.29 -1.37
N PRO A 57 65.45 2.69 -2.65
CA PRO A 57 65.81 4.04 -3.07
C PRO A 57 64.93 5.09 -2.35
N PRO A 58 65.46 6.29 -2.08
CA PRO A 58 64.68 7.34 -1.43
C PRO A 58 63.50 7.75 -2.31
N CYS A 59 62.29 7.68 -1.75
CA CYS A 59 61.09 8.17 -2.41
C CYS A 59 61.18 9.70 -2.59
N THR A 60 61.25 10.16 -3.83
CA THR A 60 61.05 11.57 -4.16
C THR A 60 59.57 11.91 -4.02
N LEU A 61 59.24 12.88 -3.17
CA LEU A 61 57.89 13.43 -3.06
C LEU A 61 57.49 13.98 -4.44
N ALA A 62 56.50 13.35 -5.08
CA ALA A 62 55.93 13.88 -6.30
C ALA A 62 55.26 15.23 -6.01
N GLU A 63 55.52 16.24 -6.83
CA GLU A 63 54.91 17.56 -6.71
C GLU A 63 53.37 17.44 -6.86
N PRO A 64 52.59 18.22 -6.09
CA PRO A 64 51.14 18.13 -6.12
C PRO A 64 50.60 18.54 -7.49
N VAL A 65 49.84 17.63 -8.11
CA VAL A 65 49.17 17.88 -9.39
C VAL A 65 47.96 18.77 -9.13
N GLU A 66 47.95 19.98 -9.67
CA GLU A 66 46.77 20.86 -9.60
C GLU A 66 45.69 20.40 -10.58
N CYS A 67 44.45 20.29 -10.09
CA CYS A 67 43.30 19.96 -10.92
C CYS A 67 42.97 21.10 -11.90
N PRO A 68 42.59 20.79 -13.16
CA PRO A 68 42.10 21.82 -14.06
C PRO A 68 40.81 22.47 -13.52
N PRO A 69 40.60 23.77 -13.77
CA PRO A 69 39.41 24.47 -13.30
C PRO A 69 38.13 23.84 -13.90
N PRO A 70 37.02 23.79 -13.13
CA PRO A 70 35.78 23.20 -13.60
C PRO A 70 35.26 23.99 -14.82
N LYS A 71 34.93 23.27 -15.89
CA LYS A 71 34.25 23.86 -17.05
C LYS A 71 32.84 24.29 -16.64
N VAL A 72 32.56 25.59 -16.73
CA VAL A 72 31.21 26.14 -16.56
C VAL A 72 30.38 25.71 -17.76
N ILE A 73 29.46 24.75 -17.55
CA ILE A 73 28.46 24.38 -18.55
C ILE A 73 27.28 25.33 -18.34
N GLU A 74 27.09 26.27 -19.26
CA GLU A 74 25.88 27.10 -19.28
C GLU A 74 24.66 26.20 -19.48
N LYS A 75 23.74 26.19 -18.51
CA LYS A 75 22.46 25.50 -18.65
C LYS A 75 21.66 26.22 -19.74
N VAL A 76 21.56 25.60 -20.91
CA VAL A 76 20.62 26.03 -21.95
C VAL A 76 19.21 25.83 -21.40
N VAL A 77 18.56 26.93 -21.00
CA VAL A 77 17.15 26.94 -20.59
C VAL A 77 16.31 26.87 -21.86
N TYR A 78 15.96 25.65 -22.28
CA TYR A 78 14.98 25.47 -23.33
C TYR A 78 13.60 25.90 -22.80
N LYS A 79 12.92 26.81 -23.51
CA LYS A 79 11.51 27.11 -23.26
C LYS A 79 10.71 25.82 -23.43
N THR A 80 10.23 25.25 -22.33
CA THR A 80 9.47 24.01 -22.38
C THR A 80 8.19 24.25 -23.19
N PRO A 81 7.88 23.42 -24.21
CA PRO A 81 6.61 23.53 -24.93
C PRO A 81 5.44 23.37 -23.95
N PRO A 82 4.26 23.94 -24.27
CA PRO A 82 3.09 23.77 -23.43
C PRO A 82 2.79 22.26 -23.27
N PRO A 83 2.41 21.83 -22.06
CA PRO A 83 2.17 20.42 -21.79
C PRO A 83 1.07 19.86 -22.71
N ALA A 84 1.33 18.69 -23.31
CA ALA A 84 0.34 17.99 -24.11
C ALA A 84 -0.87 17.59 -23.25
N LYS A 85 -2.08 17.66 -23.83
CA LYS A 85 -3.34 17.28 -23.16
C LYS A 85 -3.73 15.82 -23.38
N THR A 86 -3.25 15.22 -24.45
CA THR A 86 -3.50 13.83 -24.81
C THR A 86 -2.19 13.17 -25.27
N GLY A 87 -2.14 11.84 -25.25
CA GLY A 87 -0.94 11.10 -25.65
C GLY A 87 -1.22 9.65 -26.03
N GLY A 88 -0.17 8.98 -26.50
CA GLY A 88 -0.21 7.57 -26.92
C GLY A 88 -0.97 7.35 -28.23
N GLU A 89 -0.98 6.10 -28.70
CA GLU A 89 -1.65 5.70 -29.96
C GLU A 89 -3.18 5.85 -29.88
N LEU A 90 -3.74 5.65 -28.68
CA LEU A 90 -5.16 5.76 -28.40
C LEU A 90 -5.63 7.20 -28.15
N ASN A 91 -4.73 8.19 -28.24
CA ASN A 91 -5.02 9.61 -27.99
C ASN A 91 -5.75 9.85 -26.65
N LEU A 92 -5.32 9.15 -25.60
CA LEU A 92 -5.94 9.20 -24.27
C LEU A 92 -5.65 10.54 -23.58
N PRO A 93 -6.56 11.06 -22.74
CA PRO A 93 -6.29 12.22 -21.91
C PRO A 93 -5.09 11.98 -20.98
N ILE A 94 -4.26 13.00 -20.84
CA ILE A 94 -3.16 13.02 -19.86
C ILE A 94 -3.71 13.64 -18.58
N ILE A 95 -3.83 12.84 -17.52
CA ILE A 95 -4.32 13.22 -16.20
C ILE A 95 -3.16 13.41 -15.21
N GLY A 96 -3.40 14.16 -14.14
CA GLY A 96 -2.46 14.36 -13.04
C GLY A 96 -2.41 13.21 -12.04
N GLU A 97 -1.57 13.36 -11.01
CA GLU A 97 -1.55 12.43 -9.87
C GLU A 97 -2.73 12.62 -8.90
N VAL A 98 -3.46 13.73 -9.03
CA VAL A 98 -4.67 14.06 -8.28
C VAL A 98 -5.68 14.69 -9.24
N GLU A 99 -6.93 14.24 -9.18
CA GLU A 99 -8.02 14.74 -10.02
C GLU A 99 -9.33 14.85 -9.22
N ASP A 100 -10.22 15.73 -9.67
CA ASP A 100 -11.57 15.85 -9.13
C ASP A 100 -12.50 14.83 -9.80
N VAL A 101 -13.15 13.98 -9.01
CA VAL A 101 -14.00 12.89 -9.50
C VAL A 101 -15.41 13.05 -8.95
N MET A 102 -16.38 13.07 -9.84
CA MET A 102 -17.79 13.05 -9.47
C MET A 102 -18.26 11.62 -9.19
N VAL A 103 -18.86 11.42 -8.02
CA VAL A 103 -19.47 10.17 -7.57
C VAL A 103 -20.98 10.23 -7.74
N GLU A 104 -21.53 9.32 -8.55
CA GLU A 104 -22.94 9.28 -8.87
C GLU A 104 -23.61 7.94 -8.51
N PRO A 105 -24.83 7.99 -7.94
CA PRO A 105 -25.40 9.09 -7.14
C PRO A 105 -24.59 9.30 -5.84
N PRO A 106 -24.58 10.50 -5.21
CA PRO A 106 -25.57 11.58 -5.36
C PRO A 106 -25.17 12.72 -6.31
N GLY A 107 -23.99 12.67 -6.94
CA GLY A 107 -23.45 13.79 -7.72
C GLY A 107 -22.59 14.73 -6.88
N MET A 108 -21.78 14.16 -5.98
CA MET A 108 -20.77 14.90 -5.22
C MET A 108 -19.40 14.79 -5.88
N ILE A 109 -18.55 15.79 -5.71
CA ILE A 109 -17.18 15.78 -6.23
C ILE A 109 -16.24 15.49 -5.07
N LEU A 110 -15.41 14.46 -5.23
CA LEU A 110 -14.36 14.08 -4.31
C LEU A 110 -13.00 14.23 -4.99
N GLU A 111 -12.04 14.78 -4.27
CA GLU A 111 -10.64 14.78 -4.70
C GLU A 111 -10.11 13.34 -4.63
N ALA A 112 -9.46 12.89 -5.69
CA ALA A 112 -9.04 11.52 -5.83
C ALA A 112 -7.55 11.39 -6.13
N ARG A 113 -6.89 10.48 -5.41
CA ARG A 113 -5.53 10.03 -5.74
C ARG A 113 -5.57 9.09 -6.92
N ILE A 114 -4.79 9.37 -7.96
CA ILE A 114 -4.57 8.44 -9.07
C ILE A 114 -3.47 7.46 -8.68
N ASP A 115 -3.81 6.17 -8.59
CA ASP A 115 -2.90 5.12 -8.13
C ASP A 115 -2.83 3.98 -9.14
N THR A 116 -1.77 4.00 -9.96
CA THR A 116 -1.50 2.94 -10.96
C THR A 116 -1.08 1.61 -10.32
N GLY A 117 -0.69 1.61 -9.04
CA GLY A 117 -0.35 0.42 -8.27
C GLY A 117 -1.57 -0.35 -7.78
N ALA A 118 -2.71 0.33 -7.59
CA ALA A 118 -3.95 -0.30 -7.13
C ALA A 118 -4.70 -1.00 -8.26
N GLU A 119 -5.16 -2.24 -8.03
CA GLU A 119 -6.02 -2.96 -8.97
C GLU A 119 -7.43 -2.34 -9.03
N SER A 120 -7.99 -2.01 -7.87
CA SER A 120 -9.35 -1.50 -7.74
C SER A 120 -9.41 -0.17 -7.01
N SER A 121 -10.31 0.71 -7.44
CA SER A 121 -10.65 1.95 -6.72
C SER A 121 -11.19 1.71 -5.31
N SER A 122 -10.96 2.66 -4.41
CA SER A 122 -11.46 2.63 -3.03
C SER A 122 -11.93 3.99 -2.58
N MET A 123 -12.97 4.04 -1.75
CA MET A 123 -13.59 5.28 -1.28
C MET A 123 -13.76 5.26 0.23
N HIS A 124 -13.44 6.40 0.84
CA HIS A 124 -13.69 6.68 2.23
C HIS A 124 -15.20 6.66 2.50
N ALA A 125 -15.59 5.90 3.53
CA ALA A 125 -16.95 5.92 4.03
C ALA A 125 -16.98 5.57 5.51
N GLU A 126 -17.96 6.11 6.21
CA GLU A 126 -18.24 5.87 7.61
C GLU A 126 -19.53 5.07 7.80
N ASN A 127 -19.76 4.60 9.03
CA ASN A 127 -20.99 3.89 9.41
C ASN A 127 -21.34 2.74 8.45
N ILE A 128 -20.33 2.01 7.96
CA ILE A 128 -20.51 0.97 6.94
C ILE A 128 -21.14 -0.28 7.57
N HIS A 129 -22.36 -0.61 7.18
CA HIS A 129 -23.06 -1.81 7.64
C HIS A 129 -23.91 -2.46 6.56
N MET A 130 -24.12 -3.77 6.67
CA MET A 130 -25.00 -4.50 5.76
C MET A 130 -26.46 -4.30 6.15
N VAL A 131 -27.31 -4.11 5.16
CA VAL A 131 -28.77 -4.11 5.29
C VAL A 131 -29.37 -5.07 4.28
N GLU A 132 -30.41 -5.78 4.66
CA GLU A 132 -31.10 -6.72 3.79
C GLU A 132 -32.46 -6.16 3.41
N ARG A 133 -32.79 -6.23 2.11
CA ARG A 133 -34.10 -5.84 1.58
C ARG A 133 -34.53 -6.86 0.55
N ASP A 134 -35.68 -7.48 0.75
CA ASP A 134 -36.27 -8.46 -0.16
C ASP A 134 -35.29 -9.60 -0.53
N GLY A 135 -34.47 -10.06 0.44
CA GLY A 135 -33.46 -11.11 0.25
C GLY A 135 -32.18 -10.65 -0.47
N ILE A 136 -32.05 -9.36 -0.78
CA ILE A 136 -30.86 -8.78 -1.42
C ILE A 136 -30.02 -8.04 -0.38
N SER A 137 -28.72 -8.34 -0.33
CA SER A 137 -27.78 -7.63 0.53
C SER A 137 -27.36 -6.28 -0.08
N TYR A 138 -27.59 -5.22 0.68
CA TYR A 138 -27.10 -3.87 0.44
C TYR A 138 -26.07 -3.48 1.50
N VAL A 139 -25.30 -2.46 1.19
CA VAL A 139 -24.38 -1.80 2.12
C VAL A 139 -24.89 -0.38 2.28
N ARG A 140 -25.18 -0.01 3.53
CA ARG A 140 -25.45 1.37 3.94
C ARG A 140 -24.19 1.98 4.51
N PHE A 141 -23.91 3.21 4.11
CA PHE A 141 -22.69 3.91 4.48
C PHE A 141 -22.89 5.41 4.34
N THR A 142 -22.04 6.18 4.99
CA THR A 142 -22.07 7.64 4.97
C THR A 142 -20.81 8.18 4.32
N VAL A 143 -20.95 9.21 3.48
CA VAL A 143 -19.82 9.93 2.87
C VAL A 143 -19.95 11.41 3.18
N LEU A 144 -18.85 12.04 3.58
CA LEU A 144 -18.78 13.49 3.76
C LEU A 144 -18.70 14.17 2.40
N ASP A 145 -19.65 15.06 2.09
CA ASP A 145 -19.56 15.93 0.93
C ASP A 145 -18.64 17.13 1.27
N PRO A 146 -17.45 17.25 0.64
CA PRO A 146 -16.50 18.31 0.94
C PRO A 146 -17.03 19.70 0.56
N LYS A 147 -17.99 19.79 -0.38
CA LYS A 147 -18.56 21.06 -0.80
C LYS A 147 -19.54 21.62 0.22
N THR A 148 -20.36 20.76 0.82
CA THR A 148 -21.42 21.17 1.76
C THR A 148 -21.05 20.93 3.22
N ASN A 149 -19.97 20.20 3.50
CA ASN A 149 -19.59 19.71 4.82
C ASN A 149 -20.71 18.91 5.50
N LYS A 150 -21.56 18.25 4.70
CA LYS A 150 -22.65 17.41 5.19
C LYS A 150 -22.35 15.95 4.96
N GLN A 151 -22.74 15.13 5.93
CA GLN A 151 -22.78 13.69 5.80
C GLN A 151 -23.96 13.28 4.92
N VAL A 152 -23.68 12.52 3.87
CA VAL A 152 -24.68 11.97 2.96
C VAL A 152 -24.74 10.46 3.15
N GLU A 153 -25.89 9.97 3.61
CA GLU A 153 -26.15 8.53 3.71
C GLU A 153 -26.49 7.97 2.33
N MET A 154 -25.86 6.84 1.99
CA MET A 154 -26.07 6.12 0.74
C MET A 154 -26.29 4.64 1.00
N GLU A 155 -27.01 4.01 0.08
CA GLU A 155 -27.22 2.57 0.08
C GLU A 155 -26.96 2.01 -1.32
N ARG A 156 -26.12 0.98 -1.41
CA ARG A 156 -25.76 0.34 -2.69
C ARG A 156 -25.75 -1.18 -2.55
N LYS A 157 -26.13 -1.88 -3.62
CA LYS A 157 -26.12 -3.34 -3.67
C LYS A 157 -24.68 -3.84 -3.46
N ARG A 158 -24.50 -4.77 -2.50
CA ARG A 158 -23.22 -5.42 -2.26
C ARG A 158 -22.87 -6.31 -3.45
N GLN A 159 -21.69 -6.12 -4.04
CA GLN A 159 -21.17 -7.02 -5.07
C GLN A 159 -20.47 -8.23 -4.44
N ARG A 160 -19.51 -7.95 -3.53
CA ARG A 160 -18.71 -8.96 -2.85
C ARG A 160 -18.10 -8.39 -1.57
N THR A 161 -17.46 -9.26 -0.80
CA THR A 161 -16.67 -8.89 0.39
C THR A 161 -15.24 -9.33 0.16
N VAL A 162 -14.29 -8.42 0.33
CA VAL A 162 -12.85 -8.71 0.25
C VAL A 162 -12.25 -8.81 1.65
N ARG A 163 -11.23 -9.66 1.80
CA ARG A 163 -10.44 -9.79 3.03
C ARG A 163 -9.09 -9.14 2.81
N ILE A 164 -8.80 -8.09 3.55
CA ILE A 164 -7.52 -7.38 3.50
C ILE A 164 -6.66 -7.89 4.65
N LYS A 165 -5.47 -8.38 4.32
CA LYS A 165 -4.48 -8.79 5.31
C LYS A 165 -3.92 -7.53 5.98
N ARG A 166 -4.10 -7.41 7.29
CA ARG A 166 -3.44 -6.37 8.09
C ARG A 166 -2.02 -6.83 8.44
N GLN A 167 -1.11 -5.87 8.64
CA GLN A 167 0.26 -6.18 9.08
C GLN A 167 0.27 -6.83 10.48
N THR A 168 -0.71 -6.45 11.31
CA THR A 168 -0.92 -6.99 12.65
C THR A 168 -2.42 -7.25 12.85
N GLY A 169 -2.78 -8.42 13.39
CA GLY A 169 -4.15 -8.78 13.74
C GLY A 169 -4.95 -9.49 12.64
N ASP A 170 -6.27 -9.57 12.86
CA ASP A 170 -7.21 -10.26 11.97
C ASP A 170 -7.41 -9.55 10.63
N PHE A 171 -7.91 -10.31 9.65
CA PHE A 171 -8.28 -9.78 8.35
C PHE A 171 -9.38 -8.73 8.46
N GLU A 172 -9.21 -7.61 7.77
CA GLU A 172 -10.25 -6.60 7.62
C GLU A 172 -11.19 -6.99 6.48
N ARG A 173 -12.49 -7.02 6.75
CA ARG A 173 -13.50 -7.23 5.71
C ARG A 173 -13.94 -5.89 5.15
N ARG A 174 -13.82 -5.73 3.83
CA ARG A 174 -14.34 -4.55 3.13
C ARG A 174 -15.39 -4.95 2.12
N TYR A 175 -16.41 -4.11 1.98
CA TYR A 175 -17.48 -4.34 1.03
C TYR A 175 -17.16 -3.65 -0.30
N VAL A 176 -17.51 -4.32 -1.39
CA VAL A 176 -17.37 -3.80 -2.74
C VAL A 176 -18.75 -3.48 -3.29
N ILE A 177 -18.91 -2.28 -3.83
CA ILE A 177 -20.13 -1.77 -4.46
C ILE A 177 -19.82 -1.28 -5.87
N LYS A 178 -20.84 -1.03 -6.69
CA LYS A 178 -20.68 -0.34 -7.98
C LYS A 178 -21.12 1.11 -7.87
N LEU A 179 -20.31 2.00 -8.41
CA LEU A 179 -20.59 3.44 -8.49
C LEU A 179 -20.23 3.95 -9.89
N TRP A 180 -20.97 4.96 -10.34
CA TRP A 180 -20.55 5.76 -11.49
C TRP A 180 -19.52 6.78 -11.02
N LEU A 181 -18.33 6.72 -11.60
CA LEU A 181 -17.27 7.69 -11.38
C LEU A 181 -17.05 8.47 -12.67
N SER A 182 -17.08 9.79 -12.58
CA SER A 182 -16.88 10.68 -13.72
C SER A 182 -15.72 11.64 -13.47
N MET A 183 -14.75 11.70 -14.38
CA MET A 183 -13.66 12.67 -14.35
C MET A 183 -13.38 13.21 -15.75
N GLY A 184 -13.49 14.53 -15.92
CA GLY A 184 -13.53 15.15 -17.24
C GLY A 184 -14.60 14.50 -18.14
N ASN A 185 -14.18 13.95 -19.28
CA ASN A 185 -15.07 13.27 -20.22
C ASN A 185 -15.19 11.74 -19.99
N ILE A 186 -14.47 11.19 -19.00
CA ILE A 186 -14.50 9.76 -18.68
C ILE A 186 -15.64 9.54 -17.69
N LYS A 187 -16.57 8.63 -17.99
CA LYS A 187 -17.64 8.21 -17.09
C LYS A 187 -17.79 6.70 -17.13
N GLU A 188 -17.43 6.03 -16.03
CA GLU A 188 -17.40 4.57 -15.97
C GLU A 188 -18.12 4.04 -14.73
N MET A 189 -18.80 2.90 -14.87
CA MET A 189 -19.36 2.16 -13.75
C MET A 189 -18.31 1.16 -13.24
N VAL A 190 -17.68 1.48 -12.12
CA VAL A 190 -16.58 0.67 -11.57
C VAL A 190 -16.91 0.07 -10.22
N GLU A 191 -16.21 -1.00 -9.88
CA GLU A 191 -16.19 -1.52 -8.51
C GLU A 191 -15.36 -0.61 -7.60
N VAL A 192 -15.96 -0.23 -6.47
CA VAL A 192 -15.34 0.60 -5.45
C VAL A 192 -15.41 -0.12 -4.11
N THR A 193 -14.24 -0.25 -3.48
CA THR A 193 -14.14 -0.81 -2.13
C THR A 193 -14.39 0.28 -1.10
N LEU A 194 -15.35 0.06 -0.19
CA LEU A 194 -15.61 0.96 0.93
C LEU A 194 -14.66 0.67 2.09
N THR A 195 -14.05 1.71 2.64
CA THR A 195 -13.12 1.61 3.76
C THR A 195 -13.15 2.88 4.59
N ASP A 196 -12.88 2.76 5.89
CA ASP A 196 -12.49 3.92 6.68
C ASP A 196 -11.08 4.35 6.24
N ARG A 197 -10.91 5.64 6.00
CA ARG A 197 -9.70 6.30 5.50
C ARG A 197 -9.55 7.69 6.14
N SER A 198 -10.11 7.87 7.32
CA SER A 198 -10.04 9.13 8.09
C SER A 198 -8.60 9.64 8.28
N ASP A 199 -7.61 8.73 8.30
CA ASP A 199 -6.19 9.07 8.41
C ASP A 199 -5.50 9.43 7.07
N PHE A 200 -6.21 9.38 5.95
CA PHE A 200 -5.64 9.64 4.62
C PHE A 200 -6.07 11.00 4.07
N GLU A 201 -5.19 11.63 3.29
CA GLU A 201 -5.44 12.94 2.65
C GLU A 201 -6.58 12.90 1.63
N PHE A 202 -6.65 11.84 0.82
CA PHE A 202 -7.61 11.73 -0.27
C PHE A 202 -8.76 10.77 0.07
N PRO A 203 -10.03 11.23 0.01
CA PRO A 203 -11.20 10.40 0.29
C PRO A 203 -11.46 9.36 -0.81
N LEU A 204 -10.93 9.56 -2.02
CA LEU A 204 -11.10 8.63 -3.14
C LEU A 204 -9.73 8.23 -3.71
N LEU A 205 -9.62 6.97 -4.11
CA LEU A 205 -8.46 6.42 -4.80
C LEU A 205 -8.95 5.76 -6.08
N ILE A 206 -8.37 6.15 -7.22
CA ILE A 206 -8.68 5.61 -8.54
C ILE A 206 -7.61 4.60 -8.93
N GLY A 207 -8.03 3.34 -9.08
CA GLY A 207 -7.16 2.22 -9.47
C GLY A 207 -7.23 1.89 -10.96
N ARG A 208 -6.48 0.86 -11.36
CA ARG A 208 -6.41 0.38 -12.75
C ARG A 208 -7.75 -0.08 -13.33
N ASN A 209 -8.70 -0.50 -12.51
CA ASN A 209 -10.06 -0.84 -12.96
C ASN A 209 -10.82 0.33 -13.61
N LEU A 210 -10.38 1.57 -13.39
CA LEU A 210 -10.84 2.73 -14.15
C LEU A 210 -9.76 3.19 -15.14
N LEU A 211 -8.49 3.24 -14.74
CA LEU A 211 -7.41 3.86 -15.55
C LEU A 211 -7.02 3.10 -16.82
N THR A 212 -7.23 1.78 -16.84
CA THR A 212 -6.82 0.95 -17.99
C THR A 212 -7.60 1.39 -19.24
N ASP A 213 -6.87 1.70 -20.31
CA ASP A 213 -7.40 2.15 -21.61
C ASP A 213 -8.23 3.46 -21.57
N THR A 214 -8.22 4.21 -20.46
CA THR A 214 -8.97 5.46 -20.33
C THR A 214 -8.10 6.71 -20.22
N ALA A 215 -6.90 6.61 -19.64
CA ALA A 215 -6.04 7.77 -19.37
C ALA A 215 -4.54 7.44 -19.30
N ILE A 216 -3.70 8.45 -19.50
CA ILE A 216 -2.25 8.43 -19.23
C ILE A 216 -1.97 9.31 -18.00
N VAL A 217 -1.17 8.84 -17.07
CA VAL A 217 -0.88 9.58 -15.82
C VAL A 217 0.44 10.32 -15.91
N ASP A 218 0.40 11.64 -15.74
CA ASP A 218 1.57 12.51 -15.56
C ASP A 218 1.63 13.00 -14.10
N VAL A 219 2.53 12.38 -13.33
CA VAL A 219 2.66 12.64 -11.88
C VAL A 219 3.16 14.05 -11.54
N SER A 220 3.62 14.82 -12.53
CA SER A 220 4.03 16.21 -12.32
C SER A 220 2.86 17.20 -12.29
N ARG A 221 1.63 16.73 -12.52
CA ARG A 221 0.43 17.56 -12.65
C ARG A 221 -0.66 17.16 -11.66
N LYS A 222 -1.61 18.08 -11.43
CA LYS A 222 -2.82 17.89 -10.62
C LYS A 222 -3.97 18.68 -11.23
N HIS A 223 -5.21 18.23 -11.04
CA HIS A 223 -6.44 18.89 -11.50
C HIS A 223 -6.35 19.33 -12.98
N THR A 224 -5.95 18.40 -13.83
CA THR A 224 -5.73 18.69 -15.26
C THR A 224 -7.03 18.67 -16.05
N LEU A 225 -8.03 17.94 -15.54
CA LEU A 225 -9.37 17.87 -16.10
C LEU A 225 -10.20 19.07 -15.61
N LYS A 226 -11.03 19.62 -16.50
CA LYS A 226 -11.93 20.74 -16.21
C LYS A 226 -13.38 20.34 -16.43
#